data_AF-A0A377CXX1-F1
#
_entry.id   AF-A0A377CXX1-F1
#
_cell.length_a   1.000
_cell.length_b   1.000
_cell.length_c   1.000
_cell.angle_alpha   90.00
_cell.angle_beta   90.00
_cell.angle_gamma   90.00
#
_symmetry.space_group_name_H-M   'P 1'
#
loop_
_entity.id
_entity.type
_entity.pdbx_description
1 polymer ?
#
loop_
_entity_poly.entity_id
_entity_poly.type
_entity_poly.pdbx_seq_one_letter_code
_entity_poly.pdbx_strand_id
1 'polypeptide(L)'
;MVCNLTDWQNHDREKKNPLAARPGTTGGKLPWNDWRNATTWRKATQLLLLAMNIYIAITFWYWVRYYETAGSTTFVTRPGGIEGWLPIAGLMNLKYSLATGQLPSVHAAAMLLLVAFIVISLLLKKAFCSWLCPVGTLSELIGDLGNKLFGRQCVLPRWLDFPLRSVKYLLLSFFLYIALLMPAQAIHYFMLSPYSVVMDVKMLDFFRHMGTATLISVIVLLIASLFIRHAWCRYLCPYGALMGVVSLLSPFKIRRNAESCIDCGKCAKNCPSRIPVDKLIQVRTVECTGCMTCVESCPVASTLTFSLQKSAANKKAFALSGWLMTLLVLGIMFAVIGYAMYAGVWQSPVPEELYRRLIPQAPMIGH
;
A
#
# COMPACT_ATOMS: atom_id res chain seq x y z
N MET A 1 -0.84 -1.00 -35.50
CA MET A 1 -1.97 -0.24 -36.07
C MET A 1 -2.26 0.94 -35.17
N VAL A 2 -1.96 2.12 -35.69
CA VAL A 2 -2.24 3.42 -35.08
C VAL A 2 -3.76 3.60 -35.12
N CYS A 3 -4.44 3.57 -33.97
CA CYS A 3 -5.85 3.96 -33.92
C CYS A 3 -5.91 5.47 -34.13
N ASN A 4 -6.24 5.89 -35.34
CA ASN A 4 -6.60 7.27 -35.65
C ASN A 4 -7.83 7.67 -34.82
N LEU A 5 -7.78 8.88 -34.28
CA LEU A 5 -8.85 9.49 -33.47
C LEU A 5 -10.17 9.66 -34.24
N THR A 6 -10.15 9.55 -35.57
CA THR A 6 -11.30 9.72 -36.46
C THR A 6 -12.25 8.52 -36.52
N ASP A 7 -11.80 7.31 -36.17
CA ASP A 7 -12.68 6.12 -36.18
C ASP A 7 -13.72 6.11 -35.04
N TRP A 8 -13.55 6.95 -34.02
CA TRP A 8 -14.53 7.09 -32.93
C TRP A 8 -15.82 7.79 -33.37
N GLN A 9 -15.77 8.67 -34.37
CA GLN A 9 -16.94 9.49 -34.76
C GLN A 9 -17.92 8.74 -35.67
N ASN A 10 -17.48 7.71 -36.40
CA ASN A 10 -18.34 7.02 -37.36
C ASN A 10 -19.00 5.75 -36.81
N HIS A 11 -18.48 5.15 -35.74
CA HIS A 11 -19.08 3.95 -35.17
C HIS A 11 -20.32 4.22 -34.27
N ASP A 12 -20.60 5.48 -33.96
CA ASP A 12 -21.71 5.93 -33.11
C ASP A 12 -23.07 6.01 -33.85
N ARG A 13 -23.13 5.76 -35.16
CA ARG A 13 -24.37 5.94 -35.94
C ARG A 13 -25.33 4.75 -36.05
N GLU A 14 -24.91 3.53 -35.68
CA GLU A 14 -25.71 2.33 -36.01
C GLU A 14 -26.23 1.48 -34.85
N LYS A 15 -26.05 1.89 -33.58
CA LYS A 15 -26.68 1.18 -32.45
C LYS A 15 -27.52 2.11 -31.59
N LYS A 16 -28.82 2.20 -31.92
CA LYS A 16 -29.86 2.77 -31.06
C LYS A 16 -30.02 1.94 -29.78
N ASN A 17 -29.34 2.34 -28.70
CA ASN A 17 -29.86 2.29 -27.32
C ASN A 17 -29.03 3.25 -26.43
N PRO A 18 -29.64 4.03 -25.51
CA PRO A 18 -29.01 5.17 -24.86
C PRO A 18 -28.14 4.72 -23.69
N LEU A 19 -26.98 4.13 -23.99
CA LEU A 19 -25.91 4.03 -23.01
C LEU A 19 -25.28 5.41 -22.88
N ALA A 20 -25.95 6.29 -22.12
CA ALA A 20 -25.52 7.65 -21.88
C ALA A 20 -24.05 7.66 -21.49
N ALA A 21 -23.23 8.28 -22.34
CA ALA A 21 -21.84 8.57 -22.01
C ALA A 21 -21.81 9.23 -20.64
N ARG A 22 -20.80 8.90 -19.84
CA ARG A 22 -20.74 9.37 -18.46
C ARG A 22 -20.75 10.92 -18.45
N PRO A 23 -21.71 11.56 -17.75
CA PRO A 23 -21.90 13.00 -17.86
C PRO A 23 -20.65 13.73 -17.35
N GLY A 24 -20.18 14.71 -18.12
CA GLY A 24 -18.95 15.46 -17.83
C GLY A 24 -17.66 14.73 -18.18
N THR A 25 -17.69 13.63 -18.95
CA THR A 25 -16.46 12.97 -19.42
C THR A 25 -16.04 13.41 -20.82
N THR A 26 -14.75 13.65 -21.02
CA THR A 26 -14.15 13.87 -22.34
C THR A 26 -13.37 12.61 -22.72
N GLY A 27 -13.74 11.98 -23.85
CA GLY A 27 -13.15 10.69 -24.27
C GLY A 27 -13.37 9.54 -23.26
N GLY A 28 -14.37 9.64 -22.38
CA GLY A 28 -14.69 8.66 -21.35
C GLY A 28 -13.87 8.77 -20.06
N LYS A 29 -13.12 9.86 -19.84
CA LYS A 29 -12.45 10.18 -18.57
C LYS A 29 -13.09 11.41 -17.91
N LEU A 30 -13.19 11.40 -16.59
CA LEU A 30 -13.55 12.60 -15.82
C LEU A 30 -12.39 13.61 -15.89
N PRO A 31 -12.67 14.92 -15.98
CA PRO A 31 -11.63 15.93 -15.93
C PRO A 31 -10.89 15.87 -14.59
N TRP A 32 -9.65 16.38 -14.55
CA TRP A 32 -8.82 16.28 -13.35
C TRP A 32 -9.43 17.02 -12.15
N ASN A 33 -10.24 18.04 -12.41
CA ASN A 33 -10.92 18.89 -11.42
C ASN A 33 -12.26 18.33 -10.93
N ASP A 34 -12.77 17.22 -11.49
CA ASP A 34 -14.01 16.62 -11.01
C ASP A 34 -13.74 15.90 -9.68
N TRP A 35 -14.48 16.26 -8.64
CA TRP A 35 -14.37 15.64 -7.31
C TRP A 35 -14.68 14.13 -7.31
N ARG A 36 -15.34 13.61 -8.34
CA ARG A 36 -15.60 12.17 -8.53
C ARG A 36 -14.39 11.42 -9.09
N ASN A 37 -13.35 12.13 -9.52
CA ASN A 37 -12.13 11.55 -10.09
C ASN A 37 -11.28 10.88 -9.01
N ALA A 38 -11.36 9.54 -8.95
CA ALA A 38 -10.61 8.75 -7.98
C ALA A 38 -9.09 8.83 -8.19
N THR A 39 -8.62 8.93 -9.43
CA THR A 39 -7.19 9.05 -9.73
C THR A 39 -6.62 10.37 -9.24
N THR A 40 -7.34 11.49 -9.36
CA THR A 40 -6.89 12.79 -8.81
C THR A 40 -6.71 12.70 -7.30
N TRP A 41 -7.74 12.28 -6.56
CA TRP A 41 -7.68 12.16 -5.10
C TRP A 41 -6.61 11.17 -4.63
N ARG A 42 -6.46 10.06 -5.34
CA ARG A 42 -5.41 9.07 -5.06
C ARG A 42 -4.02 9.66 -5.23
N LYS A 43 -3.75 10.32 -6.36
CA LYS A 43 -2.44 10.94 -6.62
C LYS A 43 -2.13 12.05 -5.62
N ALA A 44 -3.11 12.88 -5.27
CA ALA A 44 -2.95 13.90 -4.24
C ALA A 44 -2.60 13.28 -2.88
N THR A 45 -3.32 12.22 -2.48
CA THR A 45 -3.06 11.48 -1.23
C THR A 45 -1.66 10.85 -1.24
N GLN A 46 -1.29 10.20 -2.34
CA GLN A 46 0.02 9.58 -2.52
C GLN A 46 1.17 10.58 -2.40
N LEU A 47 1.06 11.74 -3.04
CA LEU A 47 2.09 12.79 -3.01
C LEU A 47 2.22 13.41 -1.62
N LEU A 48 1.10 13.70 -0.97
CA LEU A 48 1.09 14.24 0.40
C LEU A 48 1.74 13.25 1.38
N LEU A 49 1.36 11.98 1.34
CA LEU A 49 1.92 10.97 2.23
C LEU A 49 3.39 10.66 1.90
N LEU A 50 3.79 10.70 0.63
CA LEU A 50 5.19 10.59 0.24
C LEU A 50 6.02 11.74 0.82
N ALA A 51 5.55 12.99 0.69
CA ALA A 51 6.21 14.16 1.28
C ALA A 51 6.31 14.05 2.81
N MET A 52 5.24 13.59 3.47
CA MET A 52 5.24 13.37 4.92
C MET A 52 6.24 12.27 5.34
N ASN A 53 6.36 11.18 4.57
CA ASN A 53 7.34 10.13 4.84
C ASN A 53 8.78 10.62 4.62
N ILE A 54 9.03 11.46 3.61
CA ILE A 54 10.33 12.09 3.40
C ILE A 54 10.69 12.98 4.58
N TYR A 55 9.74 13.79 5.07
CA TYR A 55 9.93 14.61 6.27
C TYR A 55 10.28 13.74 7.49
N ILE A 56 9.51 12.68 7.77
CA ILE A 56 9.77 11.74 8.86
C ILE A 56 11.17 11.12 8.75
N ALA A 57 11.56 10.70 7.54
CA ALA A 57 12.88 10.10 7.30
C ALA A 57 14.03 11.09 7.55
N ILE A 58 13.88 12.35 7.11
CA ILE A 58 14.87 13.41 7.35
C ILE A 58 14.97 13.72 8.84
N THR A 59 13.84 13.91 9.53
CA THR A 59 13.82 14.14 10.99
C THR A 59 14.46 12.97 11.75
N PHE A 60 14.14 11.73 11.37
CA PHE A 60 14.73 10.55 11.97
C PHE A 60 16.25 10.47 11.73
N TRP A 61 16.71 10.84 10.53
CA TRP A 61 18.15 10.90 10.24
C TRP A 61 18.88 11.93 11.12
N TYR A 62 18.33 13.15 11.26
CA TYR A 62 18.90 14.15 12.17
C TYR A 62 18.90 13.68 13.63
N TRP A 63 17.82 13.01 14.06
CA TRP A 63 17.72 12.41 15.39
C TRP A 63 18.85 11.39 15.64
N VAL A 64 19.09 10.46 14.71
CA VAL A 64 20.18 9.48 14.84
C VAL A 64 21.55 10.17 14.84
N ARG A 65 21.77 11.15 13.96
CA ARG A 65 23.04 11.90 13.89
C ARG A 65 23.36 12.66 15.17
N TYR A 66 22.34 13.19 15.86
CA TYR A 66 22.52 13.84 17.16
C TYR A 66 23.18 12.92 18.19
N TYR A 67 22.71 11.67 18.29
CA TYR A 67 23.28 10.70 19.22
C TYR A 67 24.63 10.14 18.75
N GLU A 68 24.82 9.90 17.46
CA GLU A 68 26.12 9.46 16.91
C GLU A 68 27.24 10.48 17.15
N THR A 69 26.91 11.77 17.12
CA THR A 69 27.90 12.86 17.25
C THR A 69 28.01 13.41 18.67
N ALA A 70 27.44 12.70 19.65
CA ALA A 70 27.40 13.10 21.05
C ALA A 70 26.83 14.53 21.28
N GLY A 71 25.85 14.93 20.47
CA GLY A 71 25.11 16.19 20.62
C GLY A 71 25.69 17.40 19.90
N SER A 72 26.61 17.23 18.94
CA SER A 72 27.16 18.35 18.17
C SER A 72 26.24 18.89 17.06
N THR A 73 25.20 18.13 16.69
CA THR A 73 24.18 18.55 15.71
C THR A 73 22.90 19.06 16.39
N THR A 74 21.95 19.53 15.60
CA THR A 74 20.64 19.98 16.09
C THR A 74 19.84 18.84 16.71
N PHE A 75 19.28 19.07 17.90
CA PHE A 75 18.35 18.14 18.52
C PHE A 75 16.97 18.24 17.86
N VAL A 76 16.43 17.11 17.47
CA VAL A 76 15.04 16.94 17.02
C VAL A 76 14.44 15.79 17.81
N THR A 77 13.13 15.73 17.95
CA THR A 77 12.47 14.61 18.66
C THR A 77 12.32 13.39 17.74
N ARG A 78 12.30 12.18 18.31
CA ARG A 78 12.08 10.95 17.53
C ARG A 78 10.68 10.99 16.90
N PRO A 79 10.56 10.89 15.56
CA PRO A 79 9.26 10.88 14.91
C PRO A 79 8.59 9.50 15.08
N GLY A 80 7.49 9.41 15.84
CA GLY A 80 6.77 8.14 16.08
C GLY A 80 6.29 7.44 14.80
N GLY A 81 6.06 8.20 13.71
CA GLY A 81 5.67 7.65 12.41
C GLY A 81 6.70 6.70 11.78
N ILE A 82 7.97 6.71 12.22
CA ILE A 82 9.01 5.79 11.72
C ILE A 82 8.66 4.32 12.01
N GLU A 83 7.90 4.06 13.08
CA GLU A 83 7.49 2.71 13.47
C GLU A 83 6.55 2.04 12.45
N GLY A 84 5.91 2.82 11.58
CA GLY A 84 5.13 2.30 10.46
C GLY A 84 5.94 1.46 9.47
N TRP A 85 7.28 1.58 9.48
CA TRP A 85 8.20 0.80 8.66
C TRP A 85 8.65 -0.52 9.30
N LEU A 86 8.16 -0.85 10.51
CA LEU A 86 8.52 -2.04 11.27
C LEU A 86 7.36 -3.05 11.36
N PRO A 87 6.89 -3.64 10.24
CA PRO A 87 5.71 -4.50 10.24
C PRO A 87 5.91 -5.81 11.03
N ILE A 88 7.15 -6.30 11.14
CA ILE A 88 7.48 -7.51 11.91
C ILE A 88 7.31 -7.25 13.41
N ALA A 89 7.84 -6.13 13.92
CA ALA A 89 7.59 -5.72 15.31
C ALA A 89 6.10 -5.49 15.55
N GLY A 90 5.40 -4.83 14.63
CA GLY A 90 3.94 -4.68 14.72
C GLY A 90 3.21 -6.02 14.82
N LEU A 91 3.63 -7.04 14.06
CA LEU A 91 3.05 -8.38 14.07
C LEU A 91 3.34 -9.14 15.37
N MET A 92 4.58 -9.09 15.86
CA MET A 92 4.97 -9.70 17.14
C MET A 92 4.22 -9.07 18.30
N ASN A 93 4.12 -7.74 18.31
CA ASN A 93 3.39 -6.96 19.32
C ASN A 93 1.89 -7.24 19.27
N LEU A 94 1.31 -7.39 18.08
CA LEU A 94 -0.09 -7.79 17.91
C LEU A 94 -0.33 -9.17 18.53
N LYS A 95 0.54 -10.14 18.26
CA LYS A 95 0.43 -11.48 18.85
C LYS A 95 0.59 -11.45 20.37
N TYR A 96 1.57 -10.71 20.88
CA TYR A 96 1.76 -10.52 22.32
C TYR A 96 0.49 -9.98 22.98
N SER A 97 -0.10 -8.94 22.40
CA SER A 97 -1.32 -8.31 22.92
C SER A 97 -2.53 -9.25 22.88
N LEU A 98 -2.67 -10.03 21.81
CA LEU A 98 -3.74 -11.03 21.69
C LEU A 98 -3.58 -12.19 22.69
N ALA A 99 -2.34 -12.56 23.02
CA ALA A 99 -2.06 -13.66 23.95
C ALA A 99 -2.15 -13.24 25.43
N THR A 100 -1.79 -12.00 25.76
CA THR A 100 -1.69 -11.51 27.15
C THR A 100 -2.78 -10.54 27.55
N GLY A 101 -3.49 -9.94 26.59
CA GLY A 101 -4.43 -8.85 26.83
C GLY A 101 -3.78 -7.51 27.18
N GLN A 102 -2.44 -7.43 27.17
CA GLN A 102 -1.68 -6.23 27.54
C GLN A 102 -1.14 -5.51 26.32
N LEU A 103 -1.13 -4.17 26.35
CA LEU A 103 -0.47 -3.37 25.33
C LEU A 103 1.06 -3.44 25.51
N PRO A 104 1.83 -3.53 24.42
CA PRO A 104 3.28 -3.60 24.49
C PRO A 104 3.84 -2.24 24.92
N SER A 105 4.92 -2.27 25.70
CA SER A 105 5.60 -1.06 26.16
C SER A 105 6.42 -0.40 25.05
N VAL A 106 7.01 -1.18 24.13
CA VAL A 106 7.87 -0.68 23.04
C VAL A 106 7.23 -0.99 21.68
N HIS A 107 7.32 -0.05 20.75
CA HIS A 107 6.76 -0.17 19.40
C HIS A 107 5.25 -0.42 19.32
N ALA A 108 4.48 0.15 20.25
CA ALA A 108 3.02 0.08 20.22
C ALA A 108 2.43 0.77 18.98
N ALA A 109 3.06 1.83 18.47
CA ALA A 109 2.61 2.49 17.24
C ALA A 109 2.74 1.57 16.02
N ALA A 110 3.81 0.76 15.90
CA ALA A 110 3.94 -0.23 14.84
C ALA A 110 2.76 -1.23 14.81
N MET A 111 2.35 -1.71 15.99
CA MET A 111 1.20 -2.62 16.13
C MET A 111 -0.10 -1.96 15.72
N LEU A 112 -0.37 -0.75 16.23
CA LEU A 112 -1.61 -0.02 15.93
C LEU A 112 -1.70 0.33 14.44
N LEU A 113 -0.60 0.77 13.83
CA LEU A 113 -0.54 1.02 12.38
C LEU A 113 -0.78 -0.27 11.58
N LEU A 114 -0.18 -1.39 11.99
CA LEU A 114 -0.45 -2.69 11.36
C LEU A 114 -1.94 -3.05 11.41
N VAL A 115 -2.58 -2.87 12.57
CA VAL A 115 -4.03 -3.11 12.73
C VAL A 115 -4.83 -2.16 11.83
N ALA A 116 -4.50 -0.88 11.78
CA ALA A 116 -5.15 0.08 10.89
C ALA A 116 -5.10 -0.37 9.43
N PHE A 117 -3.94 -0.83 8.98
CA PHE A 117 -3.75 -1.30 7.61
C PHE A 117 -4.49 -2.62 7.32
N ILE A 118 -4.56 -3.53 8.30
CA ILE A 118 -5.40 -4.75 8.22
C ILE A 118 -6.87 -4.36 8.11
N VAL A 119 -7.36 -3.42 8.93
CA VAL A 119 -8.75 -2.93 8.89
C VAL A 119 -9.06 -2.27 7.54
N ILE A 120 -8.18 -1.40 7.04
CA ILE A 120 -8.31 -0.83 5.68
C ILE A 120 -8.39 -1.94 4.65
N SER A 121 -7.59 -3.00 4.79
CA SER A 121 -7.57 -4.11 3.84
C SER A 121 -8.81 -5.01 3.90
N LEU A 122 -9.32 -5.20 5.12
CA LEU A 122 -10.56 -5.90 5.39
C LEU A 122 -11.75 -5.13 4.82
N LEU A 123 -11.77 -3.80 4.92
CA LEU A 123 -12.91 -3.02 4.45
C LEU A 123 -12.82 -2.74 2.95
N LEU A 124 -11.66 -2.34 2.42
CA LEU A 124 -11.56 -1.65 1.14
C LEU A 124 -10.55 -2.28 0.17
N LYS A 125 -10.40 -3.62 0.19
CA LYS A 125 -9.35 -4.34 -0.56
C LYS A 125 -7.95 -3.84 -0.20
N LYS A 126 -6.92 -4.14 -0.99
CA LYS A 126 -5.53 -3.70 -0.68
C LYS A 126 -5.29 -2.20 -0.96
N ALA A 127 -6.27 -1.36 -0.60
CA ALA A 127 -6.21 0.08 -0.77
C ALA A 127 -4.97 0.68 -0.13
N PHE A 128 -4.48 0.10 0.98
CA PHE A 128 -3.23 0.52 1.59
C PHE A 128 -2.09 0.67 0.57
N CYS A 129 -1.90 -0.35 -0.28
CA CYS A 129 -0.80 -0.42 -1.23
C CYS A 129 -0.87 0.64 -2.35
N SER A 130 -2.06 1.13 -2.70
CA SER A 130 -2.21 2.13 -3.77
C SER A 130 -2.55 3.53 -3.29
N TRP A 131 -2.96 3.71 -2.03
CA TRP A 131 -3.40 5.01 -1.50
C TRP A 131 -2.45 5.59 -0.44
N LEU A 132 -1.75 4.76 0.34
CA LEU A 132 -0.92 5.22 1.49
C LEU A 132 0.54 4.80 1.38
N CYS A 133 0.80 3.60 0.88
CA CYS A 133 2.13 3.02 0.91
C CYS A 133 3.12 3.85 0.08
N PRO A 134 4.18 4.42 0.67
CA PRO A 134 5.15 5.24 -0.06
C PRO A 134 5.94 4.41 -1.09
N VAL A 135 6.23 3.14 -0.79
CA VAL A 135 6.87 2.21 -1.74
C VAL A 135 5.94 1.91 -2.92
N GLY A 136 4.62 1.82 -2.67
CA GLY A 136 3.62 1.66 -3.72
C GLY A 136 3.59 2.87 -4.67
N THR A 137 3.58 4.08 -4.12
CA THR A 137 3.67 5.34 -4.86
C THR A 137 4.94 5.42 -5.70
N LEU A 138 6.11 5.14 -5.09
CA LEU A 138 7.38 5.16 -5.80
C LEU A 138 7.40 4.14 -6.95
N SER A 139 6.87 2.94 -6.71
CA SER A 139 6.78 1.91 -7.74
C SER A 139 5.81 2.26 -8.88
N GLU A 140 4.75 3.03 -8.60
CA GLU A 140 3.87 3.59 -9.62
C GLU A 140 4.59 4.63 -10.48
N LEU A 141 5.31 5.56 -9.84
CA LEU A 141 6.10 6.59 -10.52
C LEU A 141 7.16 5.99 -11.43
N ILE A 142 7.91 4.98 -10.93
CA ILE A 142 8.91 4.25 -11.72
C ILE A 142 8.24 3.54 -12.91
N GLY A 143 7.09 2.89 -12.68
CA GLY A 143 6.36 2.20 -13.75
C GLY A 143 5.77 3.15 -14.80
N ASP A 144 5.35 4.35 -14.40
CA ASP A 144 4.90 5.40 -15.31
C ASP A 144 6.06 5.98 -16.13
N LEU A 145 7.21 6.19 -15.48
CA LEU A 145 8.46 6.60 -16.14
C LEU A 145 8.91 5.56 -17.16
N GLY A 146 8.93 4.28 -16.79
CA GLY A 146 9.28 3.19 -17.70
C GLY A 146 8.35 3.12 -18.91
N ASN A 147 7.05 3.28 -18.71
CA ASN A 147 6.09 3.32 -19.82
C ASN A 147 6.28 4.55 -20.74
N LYS A 148 6.70 5.69 -20.19
CA LYS A 148 7.02 6.90 -20.96
C LYS A 148 8.32 6.75 -21.75
N LEU A 149 9.34 6.11 -21.18
CA LEU A 149 10.65 5.92 -21.80
C LEU A 149 10.64 4.82 -22.87
N PHE A 150 10.04 3.66 -22.58
CA PHE A 150 10.11 2.48 -23.45
C PHE A 150 8.84 2.24 -24.26
N GLY A 151 7.74 2.98 -23.99
CA GLY A 151 6.48 2.86 -24.72
C GLY A 151 5.77 1.52 -24.59
N ARG A 152 6.31 0.58 -23.77
CA ARG A 152 5.81 -0.79 -23.61
C ARG A 152 5.95 -1.23 -22.16
N GLN A 153 4.92 -1.92 -21.68
CA GLN A 153 4.97 -2.62 -20.39
C GLN A 153 5.20 -4.10 -20.67
N CYS A 154 6.26 -4.69 -20.11
CA CYS A 154 6.57 -6.11 -20.32
C CYS A 154 5.49 -6.98 -19.67
N VAL A 155 4.94 -7.93 -20.40
CA VAL A 155 4.02 -8.96 -19.89
C VAL A 155 4.82 -10.22 -19.65
N LEU A 156 4.98 -10.58 -18.37
CA LEU A 156 5.57 -11.87 -18.04
C LEU A 156 4.58 -12.97 -18.44
N PRO A 157 5.06 -14.06 -19.07
CA PRO A 157 4.23 -15.19 -19.39
C PRO A 157 3.74 -15.86 -18.09
N ARG A 158 2.56 -16.48 -18.13
CA ARG A 158 1.89 -17.02 -16.94
C ARG A 158 2.74 -18.03 -16.16
N TRP A 159 3.56 -18.82 -16.86
CA TRP A 159 4.43 -19.83 -16.26
C TRP A 159 5.55 -19.24 -15.39
N LEU A 160 6.02 -18.02 -15.71
CA LEU A 160 7.04 -17.32 -14.92
C LEU A 160 6.40 -16.43 -13.84
N ASP A 161 5.27 -15.83 -14.18
CA ASP A 161 4.57 -14.92 -13.28
C ASP A 161 3.95 -15.63 -12.05
N PHE A 162 3.52 -16.89 -12.19
CA PHE A 162 3.01 -17.68 -11.07
C PHE A 162 4.06 -17.96 -9.97
N PRO A 163 5.25 -18.55 -10.27
CA PRO A 163 6.27 -18.82 -9.26
C PRO A 163 6.86 -17.53 -8.66
N LEU A 164 7.03 -16.47 -9.46
CA LEU A 164 7.47 -15.17 -8.92
C LEU A 164 6.46 -14.59 -7.92
N ARG A 165 5.16 -14.78 -8.15
CA ARG A 165 4.13 -14.36 -7.19
C ARG A 165 4.09 -15.22 -5.93
N SER A 166 4.53 -16.48 -5.96
CA SER A 166 4.59 -17.30 -4.74
C SER A 166 5.67 -16.84 -3.76
N VAL A 167 6.74 -16.17 -4.23
CA VAL A 167 7.84 -15.70 -3.37
C VAL A 167 7.36 -14.82 -2.22
N LYS A 168 6.50 -13.82 -2.46
CA LYS A 168 5.93 -12.99 -1.38
C LYS A 168 5.14 -13.79 -0.34
N TYR A 169 4.50 -14.90 -0.75
CA TYR A 169 3.74 -15.76 0.15
C TYR A 169 4.66 -16.69 0.94
N LEU A 170 5.76 -17.16 0.35
CA LEU A 170 6.81 -17.88 1.08
C LEU A 170 7.45 -16.99 2.15
N LEU A 171 7.79 -15.75 1.80
CA LEU A 171 8.30 -14.76 2.76
C LEU A 171 7.29 -14.46 3.87
N LEU A 172 6.02 -14.25 3.51
CA LEU A 172 4.96 -14.08 4.51
C LEU A 172 4.85 -15.30 5.44
N SER A 173 4.86 -16.51 4.87
CA SER A 173 4.81 -17.76 5.64
C SER A 173 5.99 -17.88 6.59
N PHE A 174 7.20 -17.50 6.15
CA PHE A 174 8.40 -17.50 6.99
C PHE A 174 8.26 -16.55 8.18
N PHE A 175 7.85 -15.30 7.97
CA PHE A 175 7.66 -14.34 9.06
C PHE A 175 6.52 -14.73 10.00
N LEU A 176 5.41 -15.22 9.45
CA LEU A 176 4.30 -15.74 10.27
C LEU A 176 4.74 -16.95 11.09
N TYR A 177 5.51 -17.87 10.51
CA TYR A 177 6.03 -19.05 11.20
C TYR A 177 6.88 -18.65 12.41
N ILE A 178 7.84 -17.73 12.23
CA ILE A 178 8.68 -17.24 13.33
C ILE A 178 7.83 -16.54 14.40
N ALA A 179 6.95 -15.62 13.99
CA ALA A 179 6.12 -14.87 14.93
C ALA A 179 5.17 -15.78 15.72
N LEU A 180 4.57 -16.79 15.08
CA LEU A 180 3.63 -17.71 15.72
C LEU A 180 4.33 -18.73 16.63
N LEU A 181 5.54 -19.17 16.31
CA LEU A 181 6.30 -20.09 17.16
C LEU A 181 6.82 -19.48 18.45
N MET A 182 7.23 -18.20 18.44
CA MET A 182 7.80 -17.57 19.64
C MET A 182 6.76 -17.38 20.75
N PRO A 183 6.90 -17.98 21.95
CA PRO A 183 5.92 -17.78 23.04
C PRO A 183 5.84 -16.31 23.44
N ALA A 184 4.71 -15.90 24.04
CA ALA A 184 4.49 -14.50 24.41
C ALA A 184 5.60 -13.95 25.34
N GLN A 185 6.12 -14.79 26.23
CA GLN A 185 7.25 -14.44 27.11
C GLN A 185 8.52 -14.15 26.30
N ALA A 186 8.85 -14.95 25.29
CA ALA A 186 10.01 -14.71 24.44
C ALA A 186 9.89 -13.40 23.66
N ILE A 187 8.68 -13.07 23.19
CA ILE A 187 8.41 -11.78 22.54
C ILE A 187 8.62 -10.64 23.53
N HIS A 188 8.17 -10.77 24.78
CA HIS A 188 8.39 -9.77 25.81
C HIS A 188 9.89 -9.53 26.07
N TYR A 189 10.69 -10.59 26.24
CA TYR A 189 12.14 -10.45 26.40
C TYR A 189 12.79 -9.82 25.16
N PHE A 190 12.33 -10.17 23.96
CA PHE A 190 12.83 -9.57 22.72
C PHE A 190 12.52 -8.06 22.65
N MET A 191 11.32 -7.62 23.04
CA MET A 191 10.95 -6.20 23.06
C MET A 191 11.84 -5.35 23.99
N LEU A 192 12.28 -5.94 25.10
CA LEU A 192 13.18 -5.30 26.05
C LEU A 192 14.66 -5.39 25.64
N SER A 193 14.98 -6.15 24.60
CA SER A 193 16.34 -6.31 24.14
C SER A 193 16.88 -5.00 23.53
N PRO A 194 18.19 -4.71 23.67
CA PRO A 194 18.81 -3.56 23.01
C PRO A 194 18.59 -3.55 21.49
N TYR A 195 18.52 -4.73 20.88
CA TYR A 195 18.28 -4.89 19.46
C TYR A 195 16.91 -4.33 19.04
N SER A 196 15.84 -4.66 19.77
CA SER A 196 14.50 -4.17 19.46
C SER A 196 14.42 -2.66 19.58
N VAL A 197 15.01 -2.08 20.64
CA VAL A 197 14.95 -0.63 20.92
C VAL A 197 15.56 0.21 19.79
N VAL A 198 16.61 -0.28 19.13
CA VAL A 198 17.32 0.43 18.05
C VAL A 198 17.08 -0.19 16.67
N MET A 199 16.04 -1.01 16.50
CA MET A 199 15.78 -1.73 15.25
C MET A 199 15.48 -0.78 14.08
N ASP A 200 14.83 0.36 14.34
CA ASP A 200 14.63 1.46 13.37
C ASP A 200 15.95 2.11 12.94
N VAL A 201 16.89 2.32 13.87
CA VAL A 201 18.24 2.81 13.60
C VAL A 201 19.01 1.79 12.75
N LYS A 202 18.94 0.50 13.10
CA LYS A 202 19.56 -0.56 12.29
C LYS A 202 18.98 -0.62 10.87
N MET A 203 17.68 -0.40 10.71
CA MET A 203 17.05 -0.29 9.40
C MET A 203 17.64 0.88 8.60
N LEU A 204 17.83 2.05 9.24
CA LEU A 204 18.48 3.19 8.59
C LEU A 204 19.94 2.89 8.21
N ASP A 205 20.70 2.25 9.10
CA ASP A 205 22.10 1.91 8.85
C ASP A 205 22.25 0.86 7.74
N PHE A 206 21.30 -0.05 7.59
CA PHE A 206 21.24 -0.98 6.45
C PHE A 206 21.16 -0.24 5.10
N PHE A 207 20.49 0.92 5.05
CA PHE A 207 20.44 1.76 3.85
C PHE A 207 21.64 2.70 3.71
N ARG A 208 22.20 3.20 4.83
CA ARG A 208 23.40 4.07 4.82
C ARG A 208 24.67 3.29 4.45
N HIS A 209 24.82 2.09 4.97
CA HIS A 209 25.98 1.21 4.78
C HIS A 209 25.60 0.02 3.90
N MET A 210 25.01 0.32 2.73
CA MET A 210 24.48 -0.69 1.84
C MET A 210 25.60 -1.59 1.28
N GLY A 211 25.62 -2.85 1.68
CA GLY A 211 26.54 -3.85 1.12
C GLY A 211 26.30 -4.11 -0.37
N THR A 212 27.28 -4.68 -1.05
CA THR A 212 27.24 -4.94 -2.51
C THR A 212 26.03 -5.78 -2.92
N ALA A 213 25.71 -6.83 -2.16
CA ALA A 213 24.53 -7.68 -2.40
C ALA A 213 23.20 -6.91 -2.29
N THR A 214 23.06 -6.02 -1.30
CA THR A 214 21.87 -5.19 -1.14
C THR A 214 21.75 -4.19 -2.29
N LEU A 215 22.85 -3.55 -2.69
CA LEU A 215 22.88 -2.61 -3.80
C LEU A 215 22.46 -3.28 -5.11
N ILE A 216 23.01 -4.45 -5.41
CA ILE A 216 22.61 -5.26 -6.58
C ILE A 216 21.11 -5.57 -6.52
N SER A 217 20.60 -6.00 -5.37
CA SER A 217 19.18 -6.33 -5.18
C SER A 217 18.28 -5.12 -5.44
N VAL A 218 18.63 -3.95 -4.91
CA VAL A 218 17.90 -2.70 -5.13
C VAL A 218 17.91 -2.31 -6.61
N ILE A 219 19.06 -2.35 -7.28
CA ILE A 219 19.18 -2.03 -8.71
C ILE A 219 18.33 -2.98 -9.56
N VAL A 220 18.40 -4.29 -9.31
CA VAL A 220 17.59 -5.30 -10.01
C VAL A 220 16.10 -5.01 -9.83
N LEU A 221 15.67 -4.66 -8.62
CA LEU A 221 14.27 -4.33 -8.33
C LEU A 221 13.82 -3.02 -8.99
N LEU A 222 14.70 -2.01 -9.07
CA LEU A 222 14.43 -0.76 -9.77
C LEU A 222 14.26 -1.01 -11.27
N ILE A 223 15.18 -1.75 -11.89
CA ILE A 223 15.11 -2.14 -13.30
C ILE A 223 13.82 -2.96 -13.55
N ALA A 224 13.55 -3.96 -12.71
CA ALA A 224 12.33 -4.74 -12.81
C ALA A 224 11.07 -3.87 -12.69
N SER A 225 11.08 -2.83 -11.84
CA SER A 225 9.96 -1.90 -11.66
C SER A 225 9.74 -0.98 -12.86
N LEU A 226 10.77 -0.70 -13.65
CA LEU A 226 10.63 0.05 -14.92
C LEU A 226 9.85 -0.75 -15.96
N PHE A 227 10.11 -2.06 -16.07
CA PHE A 227 9.45 -2.93 -17.04
C PHE A 227 8.13 -3.53 -16.55
N ILE A 228 8.03 -3.78 -15.24
CA ILE A 228 6.89 -4.42 -14.57
C ILE A 228 6.35 -3.47 -13.50
N ARG A 229 5.18 -2.89 -13.77
CA ARG A 229 4.48 -2.05 -12.78
C ARG A 229 4.28 -2.79 -11.47
N HIS A 230 4.62 -2.13 -10.37
CA HIS A 230 4.48 -2.66 -9.01
C HIS A 230 5.26 -3.96 -8.75
N ALA A 231 6.39 -4.19 -9.42
CA ALA A 231 7.19 -5.43 -9.30
C ALA A 231 7.44 -5.84 -7.84
N TRP A 232 7.90 -4.90 -7.01
CA TRP A 232 8.13 -5.13 -5.57
C TRP A 232 6.86 -5.60 -4.85
N CYS A 233 5.77 -4.85 -4.99
CA CYS A 233 4.50 -5.16 -4.33
C CYS A 233 3.87 -6.46 -4.84
N ARG A 234 4.18 -6.85 -6.08
CA ARG A 234 3.62 -8.02 -6.74
C ARG A 234 4.34 -9.32 -6.40
N TYR A 235 5.67 -9.28 -6.26
CA TYR A 235 6.50 -10.49 -6.14
C TYR A 235 7.24 -10.62 -4.81
N LEU A 236 7.67 -9.52 -4.18
CA LEU A 236 8.61 -9.59 -3.05
C LEU A 236 8.04 -9.08 -1.72
N CYS A 237 7.00 -8.25 -1.74
CA CYS A 237 6.47 -7.62 -0.53
C CYS A 237 5.59 -8.58 0.32
N PRO A 238 6.06 -9.07 1.49
CA PRO A 238 5.26 -9.93 2.36
C PRO A 238 4.06 -9.17 2.94
N TYR A 239 4.20 -7.87 3.13
CA TYR A 239 3.14 -6.98 3.56
C TYR A 239 1.98 -6.93 2.55
N GLY A 240 2.33 -6.79 1.27
CA GLY A 240 1.38 -6.87 0.16
C GLY A 240 0.73 -8.25 0.05
N ALA A 241 1.41 -9.32 0.44
CA ALA A 241 0.81 -10.65 0.53
C ALA A 241 -0.22 -10.72 1.66
N LEU A 242 0.13 -10.28 2.88
CA LEU A 242 -0.76 -10.27 4.05
C LEU A 242 -2.05 -9.51 3.76
N MET A 243 -1.92 -8.25 3.31
CA MET A 243 -3.06 -7.42 2.93
C MET A 243 -3.88 -8.06 1.80
N GLY A 244 -3.22 -8.78 0.89
CA GLY A 244 -3.89 -9.52 -0.19
C GLY A 244 -4.77 -10.66 0.30
N VAL A 245 -4.29 -11.45 1.27
CA VAL A 245 -5.06 -12.52 1.89
C VAL A 245 -6.25 -11.93 2.65
N VAL A 246 -6.03 -10.92 3.49
CA VAL A 246 -7.09 -10.22 4.24
C VAL A 246 -8.13 -9.61 3.29
N SER A 247 -7.70 -9.07 2.14
CA SER A 247 -8.58 -8.46 1.15
C SER A 247 -9.59 -9.41 0.52
N LEU A 248 -9.42 -10.73 0.64
CA LEU A 248 -10.42 -11.70 0.17
C LEU A 248 -11.74 -11.56 0.91
N LEU A 249 -11.68 -11.29 2.21
CA LEU A 249 -12.83 -11.09 3.09
C LEU A 249 -13.53 -9.75 2.85
N SER A 250 -12.92 -8.85 2.09
CA SER A 250 -13.46 -7.50 1.93
C SER A 250 -14.82 -7.46 1.25
N PRO A 251 -15.82 -6.77 1.85
CA PRO A 251 -17.17 -6.71 1.31
C PRO A 251 -17.26 -5.78 0.09
N PHE A 252 -16.43 -4.73 0.07
CA PHE A 252 -16.28 -3.84 -1.06
C PHE A 252 -15.46 -4.49 -2.17
N LYS A 253 -16.07 -4.60 -3.36
CA LYS A 253 -15.45 -5.23 -4.53
C LYS A 253 -15.82 -4.44 -5.79
N ILE A 254 -14.96 -4.52 -6.81
CA ILE A 254 -15.30 -4.00 -8.14
C ILE A 254 -16.32 -4.94 -8.77
N ARG A 255 -17.46 -4.39 -9.22
CA ARG A 255 -18.54 -5.13 -9.89
C ARG A 255 -18.83 -4.52 -11.25
N ARG A 256 -18.96 -5.38 -12.26
CA ARG A 256 -19.33 -5.06 -13.64
C ARG A 256 -20.80 -5.39 -13.85
N ASN A 257 -21.56 -4.44 -14.38
CA ASN A 257 -22.87 -4.71 -14.95
C ASN A 257 -22.69 -5.19 -16.41
N ALA A 258 -23.08 -6.43 -16.69
CA ALA A 258 -22.96 -7.01 -18.02
C ALA A 258 -23.93 -6.37 -19.03
N GLU A 259 -25.11 -5.93 -18.59
CA GLU A 259 -26.15 -5.35 -19.46
C GLU A 259 -25.74 -4.00 -20.03
N SER A 260 -25.04 -3.18 -19.23
CA SER A 260 -24.58 -1.85 -19.65
C SER A 260 -23.14 -1.84 -20.18
N CYS A 261 -22.49 -3.00 -20.27
CA CYS A 261 -21.11 -3.07 -20.77
C CYS A 261 -21.08 -3.20 -22.29
N ILE A 262 -20.18 -2.46 -22.92
CA ILE A 262 -19.92 -2.50 -24.37
C ILE A 262 -18.66 -3.30 -24.73
N ASP A 263 -18.12 -4.07 -23.79
CA ASP A 263 -16.95 -4.95 -23.95
C ASP A 263 -15.71 -4.31 -24.61
N CYS A 264 -15.49 -3.02 -24.38
CA CYS A 264 -14.39 -2.26 -25.01
C CYS A 264 -12.98 -2.57 -24.48
N GLY A 265 -12.84 -3.41 -23.43
CA GLY A 265 -11.54 -3.81 -22.86
C GLY A 265 -10.71 -2.72 -22.16
N LYS A 266 -11.14 -1.44 -22.17
CA LYS A 266 -10.38 -0.31 -21.58
C LYS A 266 -10.04 -0.51 -20.10
N CYS A 267 -10.98 -1.08 -19.33
CA CYS A 267 -10.81 -1.30 -17.89
C CYS A 267 -9.68 -2.31 -17.57
N ALA A 268 -9.54 -3.37 -18.36
CA ALA A 268 -8.47 -4.35 -18.22
C ALA A 268 -7.12 -3.79 -18.68
N LYS A 269 -7.11 -3.05 -19.80
CA LYS A 269 -5.90 -2.38 -20.32
C LYS A 269 -5.30 -1.38 -19.33
N ASN A 270 -6.16 -0.65 -18.60
CA ASN A 270 -5.73 0.35 -17.62
C ASN A 270 -5.51 -0.20 -16.21
N CYS A 271 -5.77 -1.49 -15.96
CA CYS A 271 -5.55 -2.09 -14.65
C CYS A 271 -4.04 -2.23 -14.38
N PRO A 272 -3.47 -1.60 -13.33
CA PRO A 272 -2.04 -1.73 -13.01
C PRO A 272 -1.62 -3.18 -12.75
N SER A 273 -2.51 -3.97 -12.14
CA SER A 273 -2.31 -5.40 -11.86
C SER A 273 -2.70 -6.32 -13.03
N ARG A 274 -3.11 -5.76 -14.19
CA ARG A 274 -3.53 -6.48 -15.40
C ARG A 274 -4.58 -7.57 -15.15
N ILE A 275 -5.52 -7.25 -14.28
CA ILE A 275 -6.69 -8.10 -14.02
C ILE A 275 -7.62 -7.99 -15.24
N PRO A 276 -8.17 -9.11 -15.77
CA PRO A 276 -9.14 -9.08 -16.85
C PRO A 276 -10.52 -8.61 -16.33
N VAL A 277 -10.61 -7.34 -15.92
CA VAL A 277 -11.81 -6.73 -15.32
C VAL A 277 -13.00 -6.75 -16.29
N ASP A 278 -12.72 -6.69 -17.59
CA ASP A 278 -13.70 -6.78 -18.68
C ASP A 278 -14.44 -8.12 -18.71
N LYS A 279 -13.78 -9.21 -18.31
CA LYS A 279 -14.33 -10.57 -18.35
C LYS A 279 -14.94 -11.04 -17.02
N LEU A 280 -14.89 -10.21 -15.99
CA LEU A 280 -15.30 -10.58 -14.62
C LEU A 280 -16.53 -9.78 -14.20
N ILE A 281 -17.58 -10.48 -13.76
CA ILE A 281 -18.75 -9.83 -13.11
C ILE A 281 -18.33 -9.21 -11.77
N GLN A 282 -17.43 -9.88 -11.04
CA GLN A 282 -16.92 -9.41 -9.76
C GLN A 282 -15.43 -9.71 -9.62
N VAL A 283 -14.64 -8.70 -9.25
CA VAL A 283 -13.20 -8.85 -9.06
C VAL A 283 -12.92 -9.43 -7.66
N ARG A 284 -12.64 -10.75 -7.59
CA ARG A 284 -12.34 -11.48 -6.34
C ARG A 284 -10.85 -11.78 -6.10
N THR A 285 -9.96 -11.29 -6.96
CA THR A 285 -8.52 -11.57 -6.86
C THR A 285 -7.82 -10.80 -5.71
N VAL A 286 -6.78 -11.43 -5.15
CA VAL A 286 -5.81 -10.88 -4.18
C VAL A 286 -4.84 -9.85 -4.79
N GLU A 287 -4.88 -9.65 -6.10
CA GLU A 287 -4.04 -8.66 -6.79
C GLU A 287 -4.74 -7.32 -6.98
N CYS A 288 -6.04 -7.23 -6.66
CA CYS A 288 -6.79 -5.98 -6.75
C CYS A 288 -6.37 -5.04 -5.61
N THR A 289 -5.75 -3.92 -5.97
CA THR A 289 -5.30 -2.89 -5.02
C THR A 289 -6.37 -1.89 -4.63
N GLY A 290 -7.59 -1.95 -5.21
CA GLY A 290 -8.61 -0.95 -4.91
C GLY A 290 -8.26 0.47 -5.41
N CYS A 291 -7.40 0.59 -6.43
CA CYS A 291 -7.00 1.89 -6.99
C CYS A 291 -8.09 2.61 -7.82
N MET A 292 -9.18 1.91 -8.16
CA MET A 292 -10.32 2.41 -8.93
C MET A 292 -10.05 2.92 -10.36
N THR A 293 -8.84 2.78 -10.89
CA THR A 293 -8.51 3.20 -12.27
C THR A 293 -9.42 2.57 -13.34
N CYS A 294 -9.85 1.32 -13.13
CA CYS A 294 -10.76 0.62 -14.04
C CYS A 294 -12.19 1.19 -14.02
N VAL A 295 -12.66 1.68 -12.87
CA VAL A 295 -13.98 2.33 -12.71
C VAL A 295 -13.97 3.70 -13.39
N GLU A 296 -12.86 4.44 -13.27
CA GLU A 296 -12.72 5.77 -13.84
C GLU A 296 -12.55 5.76 -15.36
N SER A 297 -11.79 4.79 -15.89
CA SER A 297 -11.56 4.66 -17.33
C SER A 297 -12.70 4.00 -18.12
N CYS A 298 -13.78 3.60 -17.44
CA CYS A 298 -14.96 3.08 -18.09
C CYS A 298 -15.74 4.22 -18.77
N PRO A 299 -15.97 4.15 -20.10
CA PRO A 299 -16.65 5.21 -20.84
C PRO A 299 -18.17 5.26 -20.56
N VAL A 300 -18.77 4.15 -20.16
CA VAL A 300 -20.21 4.04 -19.86
C VAL A 300 -20.44 4.28 -18.36
N ALA A 301 -21.37 5.18 -18.04
CA ALA A 301 -21.72 5.48 -16.66
C ALA A 301 -22.22 4.23 -15.92
N SER A 302 -21.84 4.09 -14.65
CA SER A 302 -22.38 3.08 -13.74
C SER A 302 -22.21 1.61 -14.15
N THR A 303 -21.44 1.33 -15.23
CA THR A 303 -21.13 -0.04 -15.67
C THR A 303 -20.14 -0.73 -14.76
N LEU A 304 -19.14 -0.01 -14.27
CA LEU A 304 -18.18 -0.51 -13.28
C LEU A 304 -18.31 0.33 -12.01
N THR A 305 -18.51 -0.32 -10.87
CA THR A 305 -18.61 0.34 -9.57
C THR A 305 -17.77 -0.39 -8.52
N PHE A 306 -17.19 0.37 -7.59
CA PHE A 306 -16.64 -0.19 -6.36
C PHE A 306 -17.73 -0.10 -5.29
N SER A 307 -18.37 -1.21 -4.96
CA SER A 307 -19.60 -1.21 -4.17
C SER A 307 -19.62 -2.30 -3.12
N LEU A 308 -20.60 -2.26 -2.21
CA LEU A 308 -20.97 -3.43 -1.40
C LEU A 308 -21.77 -4.43 -2.23
N GLN A 309 -21.85 -5.68 -1.78
CA GLN A 309 -22.76 -6.65 -2.40
C GLN A 309 -24.20 -6.15 -2.20
N LYS A 310 -25.04 -6.21 -3.25
CA LYS A 310 -26.47 -5.94 -3.10
C LYS A 310 -27.02 -6.90 -2.03
N SER A 311 -27.53 -6.36 -0.93
CA SER A 311 -28.41 -7.12 -0.05
C SER A 311 -29.78 -7.18 -0.73
N ALA A 312 -30.43 -8.34 -0.71
CA ALA A 312 -31.76 -8.55 -1.31
C ALA A 312 -32.80 -7.51 -0.84
N ALA A 313 -32.59 -6.88 0.32
CA ALA A 313 -33.46 -5.87 0.90
C ALA A 313 -33.25 -4.42 0.38
N ASN A 314 -32.13 -4.08 -0.28
CA ASN A 314 -31.82 -2.70 -0.65
C ASN A 314 -31.56 -2.52 -2.15
N LYS A 315 -32.47 -1.79 -2.83
CA LYS A 315 -32.47 -1.60 -4.30
C LYS A 315 -31.33 -0.69 -4.82
N LYS A 316 -30.67 0.09 -3.96
CA LYS A 316 -29.52 0.94 -4.34
C LYS A 316 -28.23 0.40 -3.73
N ALA A 317 -27.35 -0.14 -4.58
CA ALA A 317 -26.00 -0.52 -4.15
C ALA A 317 -25.20 0.75 -3.82
N PHE A 318 -24.69 0.85 -2.59
CA PHE A 318 -23.79 1.94 -2.22
C PHE A 318 -22.48 1.81 -3.01
N ALA A 319 -22.24 2.74 -3.93
CA ALA A 319 -21.02 2.82 -4.72
C ALA A 319 -20.08 3.86 -4.10
N LEU A 320 -18.87 3.42 -3.78
CA LEU A 320 -17.83 4.27 -3.24
C LEU A 320 -17.27 5.17 -4.35
N SER A 321 -17.27 6.46 -4.11
CA SER A 321 -16.57 7.46 -4.93
C SER A 321 -15.09 7.55 -4.54
N GLY A 322 -14.30 8.21 -5.40
CA GLY A 322 -12.88 8.45 -5.14
C GLY A 322 -12.59 9.25 -3.87
N TRP A 323 -13.28 10.37 -3.65
CA TRP A 323 -13.10 11.19 -2.45
C TRP A 323 -13.51 10.43 -1.17
N LEU A 324 -14.60 9.65 -1.22
CA LEU A 324 -15.05 8.86 -0.08
C LEU A 324 -14.06 7.75 0.25
N MET A 325 -13.42 7.16 -0.79
CA MET A 325 -12.31 6.24 -0.60
C MET A 325 -11.17 6.90 0.18
N THR A 326 -10.73 8.10 -0.21
CA THR A 326 -9.71 8.86 0.50
C THR A 326 -10.10 9.12 1.94
N LEU A 327 -11.31 9.60 2.18
CA LEU A 327 -11.78 9.90 3.53
C LEU A 327 -11.86 8.66 4.42
N LEU A 328 -12.32 7.53 3.90
CA LEU A 328 -12.36 6.30 4.69
C LEU A 328 -10.95 5.79 5.01
N VAL A 329 -10.06 5.78 4.03
CA VAL A 329 -8.66 5.39 4.23
C VAL A 329 -7.97 6.28 5.27
N LEU A 330 -7.98 7.59 5.04
CA LEU A 330 -7.28 8.54 5.89
C LEU A 330 -7.98 8.63 7.24
N GLY A 331 -9.31 8.58 7.27
CA GLY A 331 -10.10 8.57 8.50
C GLY A 331 -9.75 7.39 9.39
N ILE A 332 -9.66 6.16 8.86
CA ILE A 332 -9.22 5.00 9.64
C ILE A 332 -7.78 5.19 10.15
N MET A 333 -6.87 5.65 9.29
CA MET A 333 -5.47 5.85 9.66
C MET A 333 -5.33 6.91 10.78
N PHE A 334 -5.93 8.10 10.61
CA PHE A 334 -5.85 9.18 11.59
C PHE A 334 -6.64 8.87 12.86
N ALA A 335 -7.74 8.11 12.79
CA ALA A 335 -8.44 7.65 13.98
C ALA A 335 -7.56 6.74 14.85
N VAL A 336 -6.82 5.81 14.24
CA VAL A 336 -5.90 4.94 14.97
C VAL A 336 -4.70 5.70 15.52
N ILE A 337 -4.13 6.65 14.76
CA ILE A 337 -3.06 7.53 15.25
C ILE A 337 -3.58 8.38 16.42
N GLY A 338 -4.76 8.98 16.29
CA GLY A 338 -5.39 9.77 17.35
C GLY A 338 -5.67 8.94 18.60
N TYR A 339 -6.12 7.69 18.46
CA TYR A 339 -6.25 6.76 19.57
C TYR A 339 -4.90 6.46 20.23
N ALA A 340 -3.85 6.23 19.44
CA ALA A 340 -2.51 5.98 19.97
C ALA A 340 -1.95 7.17 20.77
N MET A 341 -2.21 8.39 20.29
CA MET A 341 -1.83 9.62 20.99
C MET A 341 -2.65 9.82 22.27
N TYR A 342 -3.97 9.59 22.21
CA TYR A 342 -4.86 9.65 23.37
C TYR A 342 -4.48 8.64 24.46
N ALA A 343 -4.16 7.41 24.07
CA ALA A 343 -3.72 6.36 24.97
C ALA A 343 -2.26 6.52 25.45
N GLY A 344 -1.53 7.54 24.97
CA GLY A 344 -0.14 7.78 25.36
C GLY A 344 0.87 6.74 24.85
N VAL A 345 0.50 5.89 23.89
CA VAL A 345 1.33 4.79 23.36
C VAL A 345 1.96 5.10 22.00
N TRP A 346 1.76 6.30 21.47
CA TRP A 346 2.31 6.70 20.17
C TRP A 346 3.84 6.84 20.19
N GLN A 347 4.40 7.28 21.32
CA GLN A 347 5.84 7.35 21.52
C GLN A 347 6.28 6.15 22.36
N SER A 348 7.38 5.50 21.94
CA SER A 348 7.99 4.46 22.76
C SER A 348 8.60 5.11 24.02
N PRO A 349 8.26 4.66 25.25
CA PRO A 349 8.69 5.24 26.52
C PRO A 349 10.11 4.79 26.87
N VAL A 350 11.05 4.99 25.93
CA VAL A 350 12.45 4.62 26.09
C VAL A 350 13.22 5.87 26.57
N PRO A 351 13.95 5.80 27.71
CA PRO A 351 14.75 6.92 28.20
C PRO A 351 15.81 7.39 27.20
N GLU A 352 16.04 8.70 27.10
CA GLU A 352 17.03 9.28 26.19
C GLU A 352 18.46 8.82 26.49
N GLU A 353 18.78 8.55 27.76
CA GLU A 353 20.07 7.98 28.19
C GLU A 353 20.34 6.62 27.56
N LEU A 354 19.29 5.80 27.39
CA LEU A 354 19.42 4.50 26.77
C LEU A 354 19.75 4.65 25.27
N TYR A 355 19.10 5.58 24.57
CA TYR A 355 19.43 5.90 23.19
C TYR A 355 20.86 6.44 23.04
N ARG A 356 21.30 7.31 23.95
CA ARG A 356 22.68 7.84 23.95
C ARG A 356 23.73 6.74 24.09
N ARG A 357 23.43 5.67 24.82
CA ARG A 357 24.31 4.50 24.95
C ARG A 357 24.22 3.56 23.74
N LEU A 358 23.02 3.26 23.27
CA LEU A 358 22.80 2.20 22.28
C LEU A 358 23.04 2.65 20.84
N ILE A 359 22.69 3.88 20.46
CA ILE A 359 22.78 4.34 19.05
C ILE A 359 24.22 4.32 18.53
N PRO A 360 25.24 4.84 19.25
CA PRO A 360 26.63 4.76 18.80
C PRO A 360 27.15 3.31 18.70
N GLN A 361 26.54 2.39 19.44
CA GLN A 361 26.90 0.97 19.47
C GLN A 361 26.02 0.12 18.54
N ALA A 362 25.04 0.71 17.84
CA ALA A 362 24.09 -0.01 16.99
C ALA A 362 24.74 -0.94 15.94
N PRO A 363 25.90 -0.61 15.33
CA PRO A 363 26.61 -1.51 14.43
C PRO A 363 27.12 -2.80 15.10
N MET A 364 27.45 -2.75 16.40
CA MET A 364 28.01 -3.87 17.17
C MET A 364 26.94 -4.77 17.81
N ILE A 365 25.69 -4.30 17.90
CA ILE A 365 24.59 -5.07 18.50
C ILE A 365 24.17 -6.18 17.54
N GLY A 366 24.41 -7.45 17.90
CA GLY A 366 23.99 -8.62 17.13
C GLY A 366 22.47 -8.77 17.02
N HIS A 367 22.04 -9.62 16.07
CA HIS A 367 20.64 -10.04 15.89
C HIS A 367 20.23 -11.08 16.92
#